data_AF-A0A2R8FCM5-F1
#
_entry.id   AF-A0A2R8FCM5-F1
#
_cell.length_a   1.000
_cell.length_b   1.000
_cell.length_c   1.000
_cell.angle_alpha   90.00
_cell.angle_beta   90.00
_cell.angle_gamma   90.00
#
_symmetry.space_group_name_H-M   'P 1'
#
loop_
_entity.id
_entity.type
_entity.pdbx_description
1 polymer ?
#
loop_
_entity_poly.entity_id
_entity_poly.type
_entity_poly.pdbx_seq_one_letter_code
_entity_poly.pdbx_strand_id
1 'polypeptide(L)'
;MVEANHDNPLLKELFALQQSLENLTSLGDVLSTYETMFLLIHAGLHRALKKNQQSYLLSIDSKGDLRKSPSGDPILQTFSIHPHN
;
A
#
# COMPACT_ATOMS: atom_id res chain seq x y z
N MET A 1 16.46 1.82 -1.68
CA MET A 1 16.31 3.09 -0.93
C MET A 1 14.86 3.15 -0.49
N VAL A 2 14.56 2.88 0.79
CA VAL A 2 13.19 3.02 1.31
C VAL A 2 13.00 4.51 1.53
N GLU A 3 12.33 5.19 0.60
CA GLU A 3 11.85 6.54 0.85
C GLU A 3 10.97 6.47 2.09
N ALA A 4 11.48 7.08 3.16
CA ALA A 4 10.77 7.18 4.41
C ALA A 4 9.51 8.02 4.13
N ASN A 5 8.38 7.34 3.97
CA ASN A 5 7.06 7.97 3.91
C ASN A 5 6.74 8.55 5.30
N HIS A 6 7.44 9.63 5.67
CA HIS A 6 7.21 10.39 6.90
C HIS A 6 5.80 11.01 6.95
N ASP A 7 5.04 10.97 5.84
CA ASP A 7 3.66 11.45 5.78
C ASP A 7 2.60 10.34 5.76
N ASN A 8 2.98 9.06 5.88
CA ASN A 8 1.96 8.02 5.98
C ASN A 8 1.27 8.07 7.36
N PRO A 9 -0.03 8.41 7.42
CA PRO A 9 -0.74 8.54 8.69
C PRO A 9 -0.76 7.22 9.48
N LEU A 10 -0.76 6.07 8.79
CA LEU A 10 -0.71 4.75 9.43
C LEU A 10 0.64 4.51 10.14
N LEU A 11 1.74 4.98 9.55
CA LEU A 11 3.06 4.85 10.17
C LEU A 11 3.19 5.77 11.38
N LYS A 12 2.69 7.02 11.28
CA LYS A 12 2.67 7.96 12.42
C LYS A 12 1.89 7.38 13.60
N GLU A 13 0.73 6.80 13.35
CA GLU A 13 -0.11 6.19 14.38
C GLU A 13 0.53 4.93 14.97
N LEU A 14 1.15 4.07 14.15
CA LEU A 14 1.93 2.93 14.64
C LEU A 14 3.08 3.34 15.57
N PHE A 15 3.83 4.38 15.21
CA PHE A 15 4.91 4.88 16.05
C PHE A 15 4.39 5.46 17.38
N ALA A 16 3.26 6.18 17.36
CA ALA A 16 2.64 6.69 18.57
C ALA A 16 2.18 5.56 19.50
N LEU A 17 1.54 4.51 18.96
CA LEU A 17 1.14 3.34 19.74
C LEU A 17 2.34 2.61 20.32
N GLN A 18 3.42 2.45 19.54
CA GLN A 18 4.65 1.85 20.02
C GLN A 18 5.26 2.62 21.20
N GLN A 19 5.29 3.96 21.14
CA GLN A 19 5.76 4.79 22.25
C GLN A 19 4.84 4.70 23.48
N SER A 20 3.53 4.51 23.27
CA SER A 20 2.59 4.39 24.37
C SER A 20 2.80 3.10 25.20
N LEU A 21 3.22 2.00 24.55
CA LEU A 21 3.46 0.71 25.21
C LEU A 21 4.45 0.80 26.38
N GLU A 22 5.45 1.68 26.31
CA GLU A 22 6.46 1.86 27.36
C GLU A 22 5.85 2.37 28.68
N ASN A 23 4.67 2.99 28.62
CA ASN A 23 4.00 3.63 29.75
C ASN A 23 2.77 2.85 30.24
N LEU A 24 2.38 1.76 29.58
CA LEU A 24 1.22 0.97 29.96
C LEU A 24 1.58 0.00 31.09
N THR A 25 0.74 -0.03 32.12
CA THR A 25 0.94 -0.88 33.31
C THR A 25 -0.09 -2.00 33.41
N SER A 26 -1.18 -1.90 32.66
CA SER A 26 -2.26 -2.90 32.60
C SER A 26 -2.03 -3.85 31.43
N LEU A 27 -2.09 -5.16 31.69
CA LEU A 27 -2.03 -6.18 30.63
C LEU A 27 -3.17 -6.02 29.61
N GLY A 28 -4.37 -5.64 30.07
CA GLY A 28 -5.50 -5.42 29.18
C GLY A 28 -5.24 -4.28 28.18
N ASP A 29 -4.65 -3.19 28.67
CA ASP A 29 -4.32 -2.04 27.83
C ASP A 29 -3.20 -2.40 26.85
N VAL A 30 -2.17 -3.13 27.29
CA VAL A 30 -1.10 -3.64 26.43
C VAL A 30 -1.65 -4.50 25.30
N LEU A 31 -2.56 -5.44 25.61
CA LEU A 31 -3.17 -6.31 24.60
C LEU A 31 -4.01 -5.51 23.60
N SER A 32 -4.84 -4.59 24.08
CA SER A 32 -5.66 -3.70 23.24
C SER A 32 -4.81 -2.83 22.30
N THR A 33 -3.67 -2.33 22.79
CA THR A 33 -2.71 -1.59 21.97
C THR A 33 -2.11 -2.47 20.88
N TYR A 34 -1.70 -3.70 21.19
CA TYR A 34 -1.20 -4.63 20.17
C TYR A 34 -2.26 -4.99 19.13
N GLU A 35 -3.50 -5.26 19.53
CA GLU A 35 -4.60 -5.51 18.60
C GLU A 35 -4.78 -4.34 17.62
N THR A 36 -4.75 -3.11 18.13
CA THR A 36 -4.83 -1.89 17.31
C THR A 36 -3.66 -1.79 16.34
N MET A 37 -2.43 -2.07 16.79
CA MET A 37 -1.26 -2.09 15.91
C MET A 37 -1.39 -3.13 14.79
N PHE A 38 -1.88 -4.34 15.10
CA PHE A 38 -2.11 -5.37 14.08
C PHE A 38 -3.15 -4.96 13.04
N LEU A 39 -4.24 -4.30 13.46
CA LEU A 39 -5.25 -3.77 12.55
C LEU A 39 -4.66 -2.73 11.58
N LEU A 40 -3.83 -1.81 12.08
CA LEU A 40 -3.17 -0.80 11.27
C LEU A 40 -2.18 -1.40 10.27
N ILE A 41 -1.38 -2.40 10.69
CA ILE A 41 -0.47 -3.15 9.81
C ILE A 41 -1.25 -3.85 8.70
N HIS A 42 -2.34 -4.54 9.05
CA HIS A 42 -3.19 -5.24 8.09
C HIS A 42 -3.82 -4.26 7.08
N ALA A 43 -4.32 -3.11 7.54
CA ALA A 43 -4.85 -2.07 6.68
C ALA A 43 -3.79 -1.48 5.73
N GLY A 44 -2.56 -1.27 6.22
CA GLY A 44 -1.43 -0.85 5.43
C GLY A 44 -1.04 -1.87 4.35
N LEU A 45 -0.97 -3.14 4.72
CA LEU A 45 -0.69 -4.24 3.79
C LEU A 45 -1.74 -4.32 2.68
N HIS A 46 -3.03 -4.25 3.04
CA HIS A 46 -4.12 -4.28 2.07
C HIS A 46 -4.07 -3.10 1.09
N ARG A 47 -3.70 -1.90 1.56
CA ARG A 47 -3.47 -0.73 0.67
C ARG A 47 -2.29 -0.95 -0.27
N ALA A 48 -1.17 -1.49 0.23
CA ALA A 48 0.00 -1.78 -0.59
C ALA A 48 -0.31 -2.84 -1.67
N LEU A 49 -1.03 -3.90 -1.30
CA LEU A 49 -1.48 -4.93 -2.22
C LEU A 49 -2.44 -4.37 -3.27
N LYS A 50 -3.41 -3.54 -2.89
CA LYS A 50 -4.31 -2.86 -3.85
C LYS A 50 -3.56 -1.98 -4.85
N LYS A 51 -2.53 -1.26 -4.41
CA LYS A 51 -1.68 -0.46 -5.32
C LYS A 51 -0.95 -1.35 -6.34
N ASN A 52 -0.53 -2.54 -5.92
CA ASN A 52 0.15 -3.51 -6.77
C ASN A 52 -0.79 -4.34 -7.66
N GLN A 53 -2.11 -4.28 -7.42
CA GLN A 53 -3.13 -4.98 -8.22
C GLN A 53 -3.59 -4.20 -9.46
N GLN A 54 -3.07 -3.00 -9.69
CA GLN A 54 -3.31 -2.31 -10.96
C GLN A 54 -2.58 -3.05 -12.08
N SER A 55 -3.33 -3.81 -12.87
CA SER A 55 -2.82 -4.41 -14.08
C SER A 55 -2.75 -3.33 -15.17
N TYR A 56 -1.57 -3.20 -15.75
CA TYR A 56 -1.34 -2.29 -16.87
C TYR A 56 -1.38 -3.11 -18.16
N LEU A 57 -2.26 -2.72 -19.08
CA LEU A 57 -2.26 -3.25 -20.43
C LEU A 57 -1.23 -2.46 -21.25
N LEU A 58 -0.26 -3.17 -21.82
CA LEU A 58 0.65 -2.62 -22.82
C LEU A 58 -0.11 -2.49 -24.14
N SER A 59 -0.13 -1.30 -24.72
CA SER A 59 -0.75 -1.08 -26.02
C SER A 59 0.22 -1.42 -27.15
N ILE A 60 -0.21 -2.25 -28.09
CA ILE A 60 0.52 -2.57 -29.32
C ILE A 60 -0.12 -1.86 -30.51
N ASP A 61 0.68 -1.55 -31.53
CA ASP A 61 0.19 -1.01 -32.80
C ASP A 61 -0.18 -2.12 -33.80
N SER A 62 -0.64 -1.73 -34.99
CA SER A 62 -1.05 -2.67 -36.05
C SER A 62 0.12 -3.48 -36.65
N LYS A 63 1.36 -3.11 -36.33
CA LYS A 63 2.58 -3.82 -36.75
C LYS A 63 3.11 -4.75 -35.65
N GLY A 64 2.49 -4.72 -34.47
CA GLY A 64 2.91 -5.50 -33.31
C GLY A 64 3.96 -4.80 -32.43
N ASP A 65 4.27 -3.53 -32.72
CA ASP A 65 5.23 -2.78 -31.93
C ASP A 65 4.57 -2.16 -30.70
N LEU A 66 5.35 -2.03 -29.61
CA LEU A 66 4.87 -1.39 -28.38
C LEU A 66 4.65 0.11 -28.62
N ARG A 67 3.42 0.57 -28.37
CA ARG A 67 3.08 1.99 -28.47
C ARG A 67 3.74 2.76 -27.32
N LYS A 68 4.47 3.80 -27.69
CA LYS A 68 5.19 4.68 -26.76
C LYS A 68 4.65 6.11 -26.86
N SER A 69 4.74 6.84 -25.76
CA SER A 69 4.53 8.29 -25.71
C SER A 69 5.63 9.02 -26.49
N PRO A 70 5.47 10.34 -26.73
CA PRO A 70 6.55 11.16 -27.28
C PRO A 70 7.83 11.19 -26.42
N SER A 71 7.73 10.90 -25.11
CA SER A 71 8.89 10.75 -24.21
C SER A 71 9.59 9.40 -24.33
N GLY A 72 9.03 8.45 -25.11
CA GLY A 72 9.58 7.11 -25.30
C GLY A 72 9.08 6.07 -24.29
N ASP A 73 8.23 6.49 -23.34
CA ASP A 73 7.67 5.61 -22.32
C ASP A 73 6.50 4.78 -22.90
N PRO A 74 6.33 3.50 -22.53
CA PRO A 74 5.16 2.73 -22.93
C PRO A 74 3.84 3.41 -22.53
N ILE A 75 2.88 3.44 -23.45
CA ILE A 75 1.53 3.88 -23.11
C ILE A 75 0.86 2.79 -22.27
N LEU A 76 0.64 3.09 -20.99
CA LEU A 76 0.00 2.18 -20.04
C LEU A 76 -1.49 2.48 -19.94
N GLN A 77 -2.34 1.49 -20.20
CA GLN A 77 -3.78 1.58 -19.92
C GLN A 77 -4.08 0.76 -18.67
N THR A 78 -4.61 1.39 -17.63
CA THR A 78 -5.02 0.66 -16.42
C THR A 78 -6.37 -0.02 -16.66
N PHE A 79 -6.51 -1.26 -16.16
CA PHE A 79 -7.81 -1.91 -16.07
C PHE A 79 -8.01 -2.52 -14.69
N SER A 80 -9.24 -2.46 -14.20
CA SER A 80 -9.62 -3.07 -12.93
C SER A 80 -10.02 -4.52 -13.17
N ILE A 81 -9.21 -5.45 -12.65
CA ILE A 81 -9.65 -6.84 -12.50
C ILE A 81 -10.66 -6.85 -11.36
N HIS A 82 -11.94 -6.93 -11.70
CA HIS A 82 -12.97 -7.19 -10.70
C HIS A 82 -12.89 -8.68 -10.37
N PRO A 83 -12.63 -9.07 -9.10
CA PRO A 83 -12.73 -10.46 -8.73
C PRO A 83 -14.18 -10.90 -8.97
N HIS A 84 -14.37 -11.94 -9.79
CA HIS A 84 -15.69 -12.52 -10.02
C HIS A 84 -16.28 -13.00 -8.69
N ASN A 85 -17.52 -12.60 -8.41
CA ASN A 85 -18.37 -13.13 -7.33
C ASN A 85 -18.67 -14.62 -7.56
#